data_AF-A0A9P7E1E3-F1
#
_entry.id   AF-A0A9P7E1E3-F1
#
_cell.length_a   1.000
_cell.length_b   1.000
_cell.length_c   1.000
_cell.angle_alpha   90.00
_cell.angle_beta   90.00
_cell.angle_gamma   90.00
#
_symmetry.space_group_name_H-M   'P 1'
#
loop_
_entity.id
_entity.type
_entity.pdbx_description
1 polymer ?
#
loop_
_entity_poly.entity_id
_entity_poly.type
_entity_poly.pdbx_seq_one_letter_code
_entity_poly.pdbx_strand_id
1 'polypeptide(L)'
;MNYNNYQTAVVETCAVQLVGWPGSIKFINPLNIGTVGDICKLCDVLKDKTCYWTALMPTEVKAHTAELDVHHSAGDIVCQPCKRCSDAGGSHKRK
;
A
#
# COMPACT_ATOMS: atom_id res chain seq x y z
N MET A 1 5.08 -5.85 6.77
CA MET A 1 4.15 -4.93 6.06
C MET A 1 4.46 -4.97 4.58
N ASN A 2 3.44 -5.15 3.73
CA ASN A 2 3.61 -5.08 2.29
C ASN A 2 3.42 -3.63 1.83
N TYR A 3 4.52 -2.87 1.82
CA TYR A 3 4.49 -1.44 1.45
C TYR A 3 4.17 -1.23 -0.03
N ASN A 4 4.54 -2.17 -0.90
CA ASN A 4 4.27 -2.09 -2.33
C ASN A 4 2.79 -2.29 -2.67
N ASN A 5 2.10 -3.16 -1.92
CA ASN A 5 0.66 -3.40 -2.09
C ASN A 5 -0.13 -2.78 -0.94
N TYR A 6 0.32 -1.63 -0.43
CA TYR A 6 -0.28 -1.00 0.75
C TYR A 6 -1.78 -0.73 0.55
N GLN A 7 -2.17 -0.23 -0.64
CA GLN A 7 -3.55 0.10 -0.95
C GLN A 7 -4.49 -1.12 -0.80
N THR A 8 -4.14 -2.28 -1.34
CA THR A 8 -4.99 -3.48 -1.24
C THR A 8 -4.78 -4.26 0.07
N ALA A 9 -3.53 -4.48 0.47
CA ALA A 9 -3.21 -5.32 1.63
C ALA A 9 -3.52 -4.65 2.97
N VAL A 10 -3.59 -3.31 3.03
CA VAL A 10 -3.86 -2.57 4.26
C VAL A 10 -5.15 -1.78 4.15
N VAL A 11 -5.31 -0.95 3.11
CA VAL A 11 -6.49 -0.07 3.03
C VAL A 11 -7.77 -0.85 2.75
N GLU A 12 -7.76 -1.78 1.79
CA GLU A 12 -8.95 -2.62 1.52
C GLU A 12 -9.14 -3.72 2.56
N THR A 13 -8.06 -4.46 2.88
CA THR A 13 -8.17 -5.66 3.73
C THR A 13 -8.38 -5.31 5.20
N CYS A 14 -7.68 -4.29 5.70
CA CYS A 14 -7.75 -3.89 7.11
C CYS A 14 -8.68 -2.70 7.36
N ALA A 15 -9.17 -2.04 6.30
CA ALA A 15 -9.99 -0.82 6.42
C ALA A 15 -9.30 0.28 7.25
N VAL A 16 -7.97 0.41 7.12
CA VAL A 16 -7.20 1.46 7.80
C VAL A 16 -6.36 2.21 6.79
N GLN A 17 -6.35 3.54 6.90
CA GLN A 17 -5.55 4.42 6.05
C GLN A 17 -4.65 5.32 6.91
N LEU A 18 -3.44 5.53 6.43
CA LEU A 18 -2.53 6.56 6.90
C LEU A 18 -2.84 7.88 6.19
N VAL A 19 -3.28 8.87 6.96
CA VAL A 19 -3.63 10.21 6.49
C VAL A 19 -2.47 11.15 6.78
N GLY A 20 -2.29 12.15 5.90
CA GLY A 20 -1.31 13.22 6.09
C GLY A 20 0.15 12.78 5.97
N TRP A 21 0.41 11.73 5.19
CA TRP A 21 1.79 11.37 4.85
C TRP A 21 2.46 12.50 4.07
N PRO A 22 3.70 12.89 4.41
CA PRO A 22 4.38 14.00 3.76
C PRO A 22 4.67 13.67 2.29
N GLY A 23 4.09 14.45 1.37
CA GLY A 23 4.24 14.22 -0.09
C GLY A 23 5.68 14.34 -0.62
N SER A 24 6.60 14.91 0.17
CA SER A 24 8.02 14.96 -0.16
C SER A 24 8.75 13.62 0.05
N ILE A 25 8.13 12.67 0.77
CA ILE A 25 8.72 11.37 1.13
C ILE A 25 7.92 10.27 0.45
N LYS A 26 8.59 9.41 -0.32
CA LYS A 26 7.93 8.23 -0.90
C LYS A 26 7.47 7.28 0.21
N PHE A 27 6.25 6.80 0.11
CA PHE A 27 5.73 5.77 1.02
C PHE A 27 6.37 4.42 0.69
N ILE A 28 7.47 4.10 1.34
CA ILE A 28 8.26 2.87 1.13
C ILE A 28 8.59 2.23 2.48
N ASN A 29 9.19 1.03 2.43
CA ASN A 29 9.71 0.38 3.62
C ASN A 29 10.63 1.35 4.39
N PRO A 30 10.42 1.58 5.71
CA PRO A 30 11.24 2.46 6.52
C PRO A 30 12.75 2.18 6.44
N LEU A 31 13.15 0.93 6.24
CA LEU A 31 14.55 0.54 6.03
C LEU A 31 15.17 1.16 4.78
N ASN A 32 14.36 1.52 3.78
CA ASN A 32 14.80 2.12 2.53
C ASN A 32 14.73 3.65 2.55
N ILE A 33 14.28 4.26 3.65
CA ILE A 33 14.33 5.72 3.82
C ILE A 33 15.79 6.08 4.17
N GLY A 34 16.56 6.46 3.15
CA GLY A 34 18.00 6.62 3.28
C GLY A 34 18.47 7.94 3.91
N THR A 35 17.62 8.97 3.92
CA THR A 35 18.03 10.32 4.36
C THR A 35 17.56 10.60 5.79
N VAL A 36 18.50 11.00 6.66
CA VAL A 36 18.16 11.44 8.03
C VAL A 36 17.17 12.61 8.01
N GLY A 37 17.30 13.55 7.06
CA GLY A 37 16.37 14.66 6.91
C GLY A 37 14.93 14.23 6.59
N ASP A 38 14.75 13.15 5.82
CA ASP A 38 13.41 12.61 5.53
C ASP A 38 12.84 11.93 6.77
N ILE A 39 13.66 11.21 7.53
CA ILE A 39 13.25 10.60 8.80
C ILE A 39 12.85 11.67 9.82
N CYS A 40 13.62 12.76 9.96
CA CYS A 40 13.30 13.87 10.85
C CYS A 40 11.95 14.50 10.49
N LYS A 41 11.74 14.84 9.21
CA LYS A 41 10.47 15.38 8.73
C LYS A 41 9.30 14.45 9.02
N LEU A 42 9.49 13.14 8.79
CA LEU A 42 8.47 12.14 9.08
C LEU A 42 8.17 12.07 10.59
N CYS A 43 9.20 12.13 11.44
CA CYS A 43 9.01 12.20 12.88
C CYS A 43 8.25 13.46 13.31
N ASP A 44 8.53 14.61 12.70
CA ASP A 44 7.88 15.87 13.06
C ASP A 44 6.39 15.84 12.70
N VAL A 45 6.01 15.40 11.50
CA VAL A 45 4.58 15.27 11.12
C VAL A 45 3.82 14.25 11.97
N LEU A 46 4.48 13.17 12.41
CA LEU A 46 3.89 12.19 13.32
C LEU A 46 3.69 12.79 14.73
N LYS A 47 4.65 13.58 15.22
CA LYS A 47 4.54 14.29 16.51
C LYS A 47 3.46 15.35 16.49
N ASP A 48 3.36 16.08 15.39
CA ASP A 48 2.37 17.13 15.18
C ASP A 48 0.96 16.56 14.96
N LYS A 49 0.82 15.22 14.93
CA LYS A 49 -0.42 14.50 14.62
C LYS A 49 -1.03 14.91 13.28
N THR A 50 -0.21 15.45 12.38
CA THR A 50 -0.62 15.73 11.01
C THR A 50 -0.60 14.44 10.20
N CYS A 51 0.28 13.50 10.55
CA CYS A 51 0.27 12.13 10.06
C CYS A 51 -0.29 11.17 11.10
N TYR A 52 -1.36 10.45 10.79
CA TYR A 52 -2.00 9.51 11.70
C TYR A 52 -2.76 8.41 10.97
N TRP A 53 -2.95 7.28 11.66
CA TRP A 53 -3.79 6.19 11.18
C TRP A 53 -5.25 6.48 11.51
N THR A 54 -6.13 6.33 10.53
CA THR A 54 -7.57 6.37 10.72
C THR A 54 -8.21 5.08 10.24
N ALA A 55 -9.23 4.62 10.96
CA ALA A 55 -10.12 3.60 10.45
C ALA A 55 -11.00 4.22 9.36
N LEU A 56 -11.17 3.49 8.25
CA LEU A 56 -12.09 3.87 7.20
C LEU A 56 -13.46 3.28 7.46
N MET A 57 -14.49 4.08 7.19
CA MET A 57 -15.85 3.61 7.14
C MET A 57 -16.04 2.70 5.92
N PRO A 58 -16.98 1.73 5.95
CA PRO A 58 -17.22 0.83 4.82
C PRO A 58 -17.52 1.56 3.49
N THR A 59 -18.10 2.75 3.55
CA THR A 59 -18.34 3.61 2.38
C THR A 59 -17.06 4.16 1.79
N GLU A 60 -16.10 4.54 2.63
CA GLU A 60 -14.80 5.08 2.21
C GLU A 60 -13.91 3.97 1.66
N VAL A 61 -13.97 2.77 2.26
CA VAL A 61 -13.30 1.58 1.71
C VAL A 61 -13.83 1.30 0.30
N LYS A 62 -15.15 1.29 0.10
CA LYS A 62 -15.75 1.07 -1.23
C LYS A 62 -15.36 2.13 -2.25
N ALA A 63 -15.34 3.41 -1.85
CA ALA A 63 -14.88 4.48 -2.70
C ALA A 63 -13.41 4.28 -3.09
N HIS A 64 -12.57 3.90 -2.12
CA HIS A 64 -11.16 3.60 -2.37
C HIS A 64 -10.98 2.40 -3.32
N THR A 65 -11.73 1.31 -3.12
CA THR A 65 -11.70 0.16 -4.03
C THR A 65 -12.10 0.56 -5.46
N ALA A 66 -13.09 1.44 -5.61
CA ALA A 66 -13.51 1.95 -6.91
C ALA A 66 -12.43 2.82 -7.58
N GLU A 67 -11.74 3.67 -6.81
CA GLU A 67 -10.57 4.42 -7.30
C GLU A 67 -9.46 3.48 -7.77
N LEU A 68 -9.18 2.42 -7.00
CA LEU A 68 -8.17 1.42 -7.36
C LEU A 68 -8.55 0.65 -8.62
N ASP A 69 -9.83 0.35 -8.85
CA ASP A 69 -10.32 -0.30 -10.08
C ASP A 69 -10.16 0.61 -11.31
N VAL A 70 -10.38 1.92 -11.15
CA VAL A 70 -10.08 2.92 -12.19
C VAL A 70 -8.58 2.95 -12.50
N HIS A 71 -7.71 2.91 -11.49
CA HIS A 71 -6.26 2.83 -11.71
C HIS A 71 -5.82 1.52 -12.36
N HIS A 72 -6.42 0.39 -11.96
CA HIS A 72 -6.18 -0.91 -12.57
C HIS A 72 -6.59 -0.94 -14.06
N SER A 73 -7.74 -0.35 -14.40
CA SER A 73 -8.22 -0.25 -15.78
C SER A 73 -7.42 0.76 -16.63
N ALA A 74 -6.81 1.77 -16.00
CA ALA A 74 -5.85 2.68 -16.63
C ALA A 74 -4.47 2.04 -16.87
N GLY A 75 -4.21 0.85 -16.31
CA GLY A 75 -2.95 0.12 -16.46
C GLY A 75 -1.88 0.48 -15.44
N ASP A 76 -2.22 1.24 -14.39
CA ASP A 76 -1.32 1.51 -13.28
C ASP A 76 -1.08 0.23 -12.46
N ILE A 77 0.19 -0.07 -12.15
CA ILE A 77 0.55 -1.21 -11.31
C ILE A 77 0.27 -0.84 -9.84
N VAL A 78 -0.98 -0.98 -9.43
CA VAL A 78 -1.46 -0.76 -8.06
C VAL A 78 -1.03 -1.90 -7.12
N CYS A 79 -0.83 -3.10 -7.67
CA CYS A 79 -0.29 -4.26 -6.96
C CYS A 79 0.82 -4.91 -7.77
N GLN A 80 1.98 -5.11 -7.15
CA GLN A 80 3.01 -5.96 -7.73
C GLN A 80 2.49 -7.41 -7.79
N PRO A 81 2.41 -8.02 -8.99
CA PRO A 81 2.01 -9.41 -9.12
C PRO A 81 3.00 -10.32 -8.38
N CYS A 82 2.50 -11.31 -7.66
CA CYS A 82 3.36 -12.34 -7.07
C CYS A 82 4.15 -13.04 -8.19
N LYS A 83 5.46 -13.22 -7.98
CA LYS A 83 6.28 -14.03 -8.88
C LYS A 83 5.70 -15.44 -8.96
N ARG A 84 5.55 -15.95 -10.18
CA ARG A 84 5.17 -17.34 -10.42
C ARG A 84 6.24 -18.25 -9.81
N CYS A 85 5.82 -19.18 -8.95
CA CYS A 85 6.72 -20.14 -8.33
C CYS A 85 7.42 -21.00 -9.40
N SER A 86 8.72 -21.26 -9.22
CA SER A 86 9.53 -22.11 -10.09
C SER A 86 8.97 -23.53 -10.19
N ASP A 87 8.41 -24.02 -9.08
CA ASP A 87 7.84 -25.36 -8.94
C ASP A 87 6.35 -25.42 -9.31
N ALA A 88 5.86 -24.47 -10.11
CA ALA A 88 4.54 -24.57 -10.72
C ALA A 88 4.55 -25.74 -11.72
N GLY A 89 4.41 -26.96 -11.20
CA GLY A 89 4.36 -28.20 -11.97
C GLY A 89 3.22 -28.18 -12.99
N GLY A 90 3.43 -28.87 -14.10
CA GLY A 90 2.43 -29.00 -15.14
C GLY A 90 1.13 -29.68 -14.66
N SER A 91 0.04 -29.47 -15.40
CA SER A 91 -1.23 -30.15 -15.16
C SER A 91 -1.04 -31.67 -15.08
N HIS A 92 -1.32 -32.25 -13.91
CA HIS A 92 -1.30 -33.69 -13.71
C HIS A 92 -2.50 -34.30 -14.46
N LYS A 93 -2.24 -34.99 -15.58
CA LYS A 93 -3.29 -35.77 -16.25
C LYS A 93 -3.58 -37.03 -15.44
N ARG A 94 -4.80 -37.15 -14.89
CA ARG A 94 -5.30 -38.41 -14.34
C ARG A 94 -5.54 -39.39 -15.51
N LYS A 95 -5.01 -40.61 -15.37
CA LYS A 95 -5.31 -41.76 -16.24
C LYS A 95 -6.68 -42.34 -15.90
#